data_AF-A0A975JAG1-F1
#
_entry.id   AF-A0A975JAG1-F1
#
_cell.length_a   1.000
_cell.length_b   1.000
_cell.length_c   1.000
_cell.angle_alpha   90.00
_cell.angle_beta   90.00
_cell.angle_gamma   90.00
#
_symmetry.space_group_name_H-M   'P 1'
#
loop_
_entity.id
_entity.type
_entity.pdbx_description
1 polymer ?
#
loop_
_entity_poly.entity_id
_entity_poly.type
_entity_poly.pdbx_seq_one_letter_code
_entity_poly.pdbx_strand_id
1 'polypeptide(L)'
;MESLLQEKIVDELKYMYNKSSEHETMMIFFIRYMIYFNNKKIDTKNLIEFLIRELNMPNQNGFHFYDTKIYKRFFQGTYSLENIVDDFSFRHLEMIATNLKGQKVVKKEILKEFFGKYKVITEQKFKYEKKTHPYYQFRYKHFMLFLLYNDFEIMAVNSPRMIEGVTYPLDHNDFALTIDEYYCRYEDIYNAENEKSTEKEVEDYIVNNRGVLEGFKVLKRQYEIDSGIIDLLCEDEQKNKVVVELKANSRPKDLTWQLNAYTKDVKKIFKDDNIRKVAVTPMLDKPIIDELKEIDAELYYFEKRYDKFTFIKQF
;
A
#
# COMPACT_ATOMS: atom_id res chain seq x y z
N MET A 1 17.15 -35.45 -16.43
CA MET A 1 15.81 -34.85 -16.25
C MET A 1 15.79 -33.82 -15.13
N GLU A 2 16.09 -34.18 -13.87
CA GLU A 2 16.18 -33.20 -12.76
C GLU A 2 17.11 -32.02 -13.04
N SER A 3 18.34 -32.28 -13.49
CA SER A 3 19.29 -31.19 -13.80
C SER A 3 18.80 -30.24 -14.90
N LEU A 4 18.04 -30.76 -15.87
CA LEU A 4 17.45 -29.95 -16.95
C LEU A 4 16.29 -29.09 -16.44
N LEU A 5 15.40 -29.66 -15.63
CA LEU A 5 14.34 -28.89 -14.98
C LEU A 5 14.92 -27.81 -14.05
N GLN A 6 15.96 -28.16 -13.30
CA GLN A 6 16.67 -27.25 -12.43
C GLN A 6 17.27 -26.07 -13.20
N GLU A 7 17.92 -26.32 -14.34
CA GLU A 7 18.43 -25.26 -15.23
C GLU A 7 17.31 -24.33 -15.70
N LYS A 8 16.19 -24.90 -16.17
CA LYS A 8 15.02 -24.12 -16.61
C LYS A 8 14.41 -23.29 -15.46
N ILE A 9 14.35 -23.83 -14.25
CA ILE A 9 13.89 -23.09 -13.05
C ILE A 9 14.81 -21.90 -12.78
N VAL A 10 16.12 -22.10 -12.83
CA VAL A 10 17.10 -21.01 -12.62
C VAL A 10 16.97 -19.95 -13.71
N ASP A 11 16.77 -20.34 -14.96
CA ASP A 11 16.59 -19.41 -16.07
C ASP A 11 15.30 -18.58 -15.96
N GLU A 12 14.20 -19.20 -15.50
CA GLU A 12 12.97 -18.44 -15.22
C GLU A 12 13.11 -17.50 -14.02
N LEU A 13 13.84 -17.88 -12.97
CA LEU A 13 14.14 -16.97 -11.86
C LEU A 13 15.04 -15.80 -12.32
N LYS A 14 16.05 -16.06 -13.16
CA LYS A 14 16.91 -15.03 -13.77
C LYS A 14 16.09 -14.04 -14.59
N TYR A 15 15.20 -14.56 -15.43
CA TYR A 15 14.26 -13.75 -16.20
C TYR A 15 13.36 -12.93 -15.28
N MET A 16 12.73 -13.57 -14.28
CA MET A 16 11.82 -12.93 -13.33
C MET A 16 12.49 -11.76 -12.60
N TYR A 17 13.71 -11.94 -12.12
CA TYR A 17 14.44 -10.92 -11.35
C TYR A 17 15.29 -9.98 -12.21
N ASN A 18 15.29 -10.15 -13.53
CA ASN A 18 16.14 -9.42 -14.46
C ASN A 18 17.64 -9.47 -14.06
N LYS A 19 18.13 -10.68 -13.76
CA LYS A 19 19.52 -10.94 -13.37
C LYS A 19 20.14 -12.01 -14.25
N SER A 20 21.41 -11.80 -14.63
CA SER A 20 22.21 -12.80 -15.35
C SER A 20 22.96 -13.75 -14.41
N SER A 21 23.33 -13.25 -13.22
CA SER A 21 24.07 -14.00 -12.20
C SER A 21 23.15 -14.99 -11.49
N GLU A 22 23.46 -16.29 -11.55
CA GLU A 22 22.77 -17.31 -10.74
C GLU A 22 22.92 -17.02 -9.26
N HIS A 23 24.11 -16.57 -8.82
CA HIS A 23 24.35 -16.30 -7.41
C HIS A 23 23.41 -15.22 -6.86
N GLU A 24 23.29 -14.08 -7.55
CA GLU A 24 22.38 -13.00 -7.15
C GLU A 24 20.93 -13.44 -7.23
N THR A 25 20.55 -14.13 -8.32
CA THR A 25 19.21 -14.66 -8.53
C THR A 25 18.77 -15.53 -7.36
N MET A 26 19.64 -16.44 -6.91
CA MET A 26 19.33 -17.32 -5.79
C MET A 26 19.31 -16.56 -4.46
N MET A 27 20.17 -15.57 -4.24
CA MET A 27 20.07 -14.70 -3.06
C MET A 27 18.72 -13.98 -3.01
N ILE A 28 18.28 -13.39 -4.12
CA ILE A 28 16.99 -12.71 -4.25
C ILE A 28 15.85 -13.70 -3.96
N PHE A 29 15.86 -14.88 -4.57
CA PHE A 29 14.88 -15.94 -4.35
C PHE A 29 14.72 -16.29 -2.87
N PHE A 30 15.83 -16.57 -2.17
CA PHE A 30 15.77 -16.92 -0.74
C PHE A 30 15.35 -15.76 0.15
N ILE A 31 15.76 -14.53 -0.14
CA ILE A 31 15.32 -13.38 0.65
C ILE A 31 13.83 -13.11 0.43
N ARG A 32 13.34 -13.24 -0.81
CA ARG A 32 11.90 -13.16 -1.11
C ARG A 32 11.10 -14.23 -0.37
N TYR A 33 11.61 -15.47 -0.31
CA TYR A 33 11.03 -16.52 0.54
C TYR A 33 10.94 -16.06 2.01
N MET A 34 12.02 -15.52 2.57
CA MET A 34 12.06 -15.06 3.97
C MET A 34 11.06 -13.91 4.21
N ILE A 35 10.91 -12.98 3.26
CA ILE A 35 9.92 -11.89 3.30
C ILE A 35 8.49 -12.45 3.23
N TYR A 36 8.24 -13.36 2.30
CA TYR A 36 6.93 -13.97 2.10
C TYR A 36 6.43 -14.70 3.36
N PHE A 37 7.29 -15.46 4.04
CA PHE A 37 6.95 -16.11 5.31
C PHE A 37 7.20 -15.24 6.54
N ASN A 38 7.80 -14.06 6.38
CA ASN A 38 8.31 -13.20 7.46
C ASN A 38 9.12 -14.00 8.50
N ASN A 39 10.01 -14.87 8.02
CA ASN A 39 10.76 -15.82 8.83
C ASN A 39 12.22 -15.94 8.36
N LYS A 40 13.14 -16.01 9.31
CA LYS A 40 14.58 -16.21 9.04
C LYS A 40 14.95 -17.66 8.71
N LYS A 41 14.10 -18.62 9.07
CA LYS A 41 14.34 -20.04 8.84
C LYS A 41 13.83 -20.44 7.46
N ILE A 42 14.70 -21.06 6.68
CA ILE A 42 14.37 -21.69 5.40
C ILE A 42 14.16 -23.18 5.68
N ASP A 43 13.01 -23.71 5.31
CA ASP A 43 12.72 -25.13 5.36
C ASP A 43 12.27 -25.62 3.99
N THR A 44 12.70 -26.83 3.62
CA THR A 44 12.48 -27.42 2.28
C THR A 44 11.00 -27.46 1.92
N LYS A 45 10.13 -27.80 2.88
CA LYS A 45 8.68 -27.89 2.65
C LYS A 45 8.12 -26.55 2.16
N ASN A 46 8.31 -25.48 2.92
CA ASN A 46 7.80 -24.16 2.57
C ASN A 46 8.51 -23.58 1.35
N LEU A 47 9.78 -23.91 1.14
CA LEU A 47 10.56 -23.42 0.01
C LEU A 47 10.05 -24.01 -1.32
N ILE A 48 9.62 -25.28 -1.33
CA ILE A 48 8.93 -25.88 -2.47
C ILE A 48 7.60 -25.16 -2.74
N GLU A 49 6.79 -24.89 -1.71
CA GLU A 49 5.53 -24.15 -1.88
C GLU A 49 5.77 -22.75 -2.44
N PHE A 50 6.82 -22.09 -1.96
CA PHE A 50 7.21 -20.77 -2.43
C PHE A 50 7.69 -20.82 -3.88
N LEU A 51 8.56 -21.76 -4.25
CA LEU A 51 9.03 -21.93 -5.63
C LEU A 51 7.87 -22.12 -6.62
N ILE A 52 6.93 -23.00 -6.27
CA ILE A 52 5.74 -23.26 -7.09
C ILE A 52 4.92 -21.98 -7.25
N ARG A 53 4.69 -21.23 -6.17
CA ARG A 53 3.95 -19.96 -6.22
C ARG A 53 4.71 -18.89 -7.04
N GLU A 54 6.00 -18.77 -6.81
CA GLU A 54 6.86 -17.74 -7.37
C GLU A 54 6.96 -17.86 -8.90
N LEU A 55 7.10 -19.09 -9.40
CA LEU A 55 7.16 -19.40 -10.82
C LEU A 55 5.80 -19.79 -11.43
N ASN A 56 4.71 -19.62 -10.70
CA ASN A 56 3.36 -20.04 -11.07
C ASN A 56 3.32 -21.48 -11.65
N MET A 57 4.02 -22.43 -11.02
CA MET A 57 4.05 -23.82 -11.47
C MET A 57 2.76 -24.56 -11.10
N PRO A 58 2.44 -25.70 -11.74
CA PRO A 58 1.29 -26.52 -11.36
C PRO A 58 1.36 -26.97 -9.89
N ASN A 59 0.38 -26.57 -9.07
CA ASN A 59 0.33 -26.90 -7.64
C ASN A 59 -0.44 -28.21 -7.37
N GLN A 60 -0.04 -29.28 -8.05
CA GLN A 60 -0.53 -30.64 -7.81
C GLN A 60 0.56 -31.45 -7.07
N ASN A 61 0.25 -32.67 -6.61
CA ASN A 61 1.24 -33.54 -5.94
C ASN A 61 2.41 -33.95 -6.87
N GLY A 62 2.27 -33.70 -8.16
CA GLY A 62 3.32 -33.76 -9.16
C GLY A 62 2.81 -33.21 -10.49
N PHE A 63 3.71 -32.99 -11.43
CA PHE A 63 3.41 -32.53 -12.79
C PHE A 63 4.31 -33.29 -13.78
N HIS A 64 4.01 -33.21 -15.07
CA HIS A 64 4.89 -33.79 -16.09
C HIS A 64 5.87 -32.72 -16.58
N PHE A 65 7.13 -33.11 -16.73
CA PHE A 65 8.17 -32.36 -17.40
C PHE A 65 8.66 -33.21 -18.57
N TYR A 66 8.29 -32.81 -19.79
CA TYR A 66 8.26 -33.68 -20.96
C TYR A 66 7.53 -35.00 -20.61
N ASP A 67 8.13 -36.14 -20.93
CA ASP A 67 7.54 -37.46 -20.66
C ASP A 67 7.79 -37.98 -19.22
N THR A 68 8.38 -37.16 -18.34
CA THR A 68 8.75 -37.58 -16.98
C THR A 68 7.85 -36.93 -15.94
N LYS A 69 7.25 -37.75 -15.07
CA LYS A 69 6.50 -37.24 -13.90
C LYS A 69 7.48 -36.76 -12.81
N ILE A 70 7.33 -35.50 -12.43
CA ILE A 70 8.05 -34.84 -11.34
C ILE A 70 7.14 -34.78 -10.12
N TYR A 71 7.60 -35.30 -9.00
CA TYR A 71 6.87 -35.24 -7.73
C TYR A 71 7.20 -33.97 -6.94
N LYS A 72 6.22 -33.45 -6.20
CA LYS A 72 6.44 -32.30 -5.34
C LYS A 72 7.36 -32.63 -4.16
N ARG A 73 7.13 -33.79 -3.52
CA ARG A 73 7.96 -34.38 -2.45
C ARG A 73 7.98 -35.88 -2.62
N PHE A 74 9.10 -36.54 -2.37
CA PHE A 74 9.14 -38.00 -2.36
C PHE A 74 10.37 -38.56 -1.64
N PHE A 75 10.14 -39.45 -0.68
CA PHE A 75 11.17 -39.94 0.23
C PHE A 75 12.14 -40.97 -0.42
N GLN A 76 11.89 -41.48 -1.63
CA GLN A 76 12.66 -42.59 -2.23
C GLN A 76 12.69 -42.63 -3.78
N GLY A 77 12.40 -41.52 -4.47
CA GLY A 77 12.22 -41.50 -5.93
C GLY A 77 13.20 -40.56 -6.62
N THR A 78 13.72 -40.99 -7.76
CA THR A 78 14.39 -40.09 -8.73
C THR A 78 13.32 -39.18 -9.34
N TYR A 79 13.56 -37.88 -9.43
CA TYR A 79 12.70 -36.85 -10.05
C TYR A 79 11.67 -36.18 -9.11
N SER A 80 12.18 -35.35 -8.20
CA SER A 80 11.34 -34.50 -7.33
C SER A 80 11.81 -33.05 -7.24
N LEU A 81 10.87 -32.13 -6.97
CA LEU A 81 11.20 -30.74 -6.63
C LEU A 81 11.97 -30.63 -5.31
N GLU A 82 11.76 -31.57 -4.39
CA GLU A 82 12.50 -31.67 -3.12
C GLU A 82 14.00 -31.83 -3.37
N ASN A 83 14.40 -32.73 -4.26
CA ASN A 83 15.81 -32.91 -4.64
C ASN A 83 16.42 -31.62 -5.24
N ILE A 84 15.67 -30.90 -6.08
CA ILE A 84 16.13 -29.64 -6.69
C ILE A 84 16.29 -28.55 -5.62
N VAL A 85 15.32 -28.44 -4.71
CA VAL A 85 15.34 -27.45 -3.62
C VAL A 85 16.44 -27.76 -2.59
N ASP A 86 16.70 -29.04 -2.32
CA ASP A 86 17.79 -29.47 -1.44
C ASP A 86 19.15 -29.17 -2.10
N ASP A 87 19.31 -29.39 -3.40
CA ASP A 87 20.50 -28.97 -4.15
C ASP A 87 20.70 -27.45 -4.11
N PHE A 88 19.65 -26.66 -4.34
CA PHE A 88 19.70 -25.21 -4.17
C PHE A 88 20.14 -24.80 -2.77
N SER A 89 19.57 -25.44 -1.74
CA SER A 89 19.93 -25.17 -0.35
C SER A 89 21.39 -25.49 -0.09
N PHE A 90 21.88 -26.64 -0.56
CA PHE A 90 23.28 -27.02 -0.40
C PHE A 90 24.24 -26.03 -1.09
N ARG A 91 24.01 -25.72 -2.38
CA ARG A 91 24.91 -24.86 -3.18
C ARG A 91 24.87 -23.38 -2.77
N HIS A 92 23.71 -22.90 -2.32
CA HIS A 92 23.50 -21.46 -2.13
C HIS A 92 23.28 -21.03 -0.69
N LEU A 93 22.99 -21.95 0.24
CA LEU A 93 22.84 -21.63 1.66
C LEU A 93 24.01 -22.15 2.51
N GLU A 94 24.52 -23.36 2.26
CA GLU A 94 25.47 -24.03 3.16
C GLU A 94 26.95 -23.81 2.81
N MET A 95 27.26 -23.21 1.66
CA MET A 95 28.63 -22.86 1.29
C MET A 95 29.20 -21.71 2.13
N ILE A 96 30.52 -21.69 2.34
CA ILE A 96 31.24 -20.59 3.00
C ILE A 96 31.41 -19.42 2.02
N ALA A 97 31.16 -18.21 2.50
CA ALA A 97 31.37 -16.94 1.81
C ALA A 97 31.96 -15.90 2.77
N THR A 98 32.38 -14.76 2.24
CA THR A 98 32.87 -13.63 3.04
C THR A 98 31.75 -12.60 3.17
N ASN A 99 31.37 -12.22 4.40
CA ASN A 99 30.37 -11.16 4.60
C ASN A 99 30.98 -9.77 4.39
N LEU A 100 30.14 -8.72 4.50
CA LEU A 100 30.55 -7.32 4.35
C LEU A 100 31.62 -6.86 5.35
N LYS A 101 31.81 -7.61 6.45
CA LYS A 101 32.82 -7.34 7.48
C LYS A 101 34.14 -8.08 7.22
N GLY A 102 34.27 -8.78 6.10
CA GLY A 102 35.44 -9.59 5.78
C GLY A 102 35.51 -10.94 6.52
N GLN A 103 34.44 -11.35 7.20
CA GLN A 103 34.40 -12.58 7.99
C GLN A 103 33.92 -13.76 7.14
N LYS A 104 34.56 -14.93 7.29
CA LYS A 104 34.09 -16.18 6.68
C LYS A 104 32.86 -16.69 7.43
N VAL A 105 31.73 -16.72 6.75
CA VAL A 105 30.45 -17.18 7.27
C VAL A 105 29.76 -18.09 6.27
N VAL A 106 28.79 -18.87 6.72
CA VAL A 106 27.93 -19.66 5.84
C VAL A 106 26.98 -18.70 5.09
N LYS A 107 26.74 -18.89 3.79
CA LYS A 107 25.93 -17.97 2.94
C LYS A 107 24.56 -17.65 3.55
N LYS A 108 23.91 -18.60 4.22
CA LYS A 108 22.62 -18.36 4.90
C LYS A 108 22.67 -17.28 5.97
N GLU A 109 23.83 -17.04 6.60
CA GLU A 109 23.99 -15.95 7.57
C GLU A 109 24.01 -14.59 6.88
N ILE A 110 24.59 -14.50 5.67
CA ILE A 110 24.53 -13.27 4.85
C ILE A 110 23.07 -12.94 4.50
N LEU A 111 22.26 -13.94 4.12
CA LEU A 111 20.83 -13.73 3.86
C LEU A 111 20.06 -13.25 5.11
N LYS A 112 20.40 -13.79 6.29
CA LYS A 112 19.82 -13.35 7.56
C LYS A 112 20.24 -11.92 7.92
N GLU A 113 21.43 -11.48 7.56
CA GLU A 113 21.88 -10.10 7.70
C GLU A 113 21.05 -9.16 6.82
N PHE A 114 20.86 -9.47 5.53
CA PHE A 114 19.99 -8.71 4.63
C PHE A 114 18.55 -8.65 5.13
N PHE A 115 17.94 -9.80 5.42
CA PHE A 115 16.57 -9.85 5.94
C PHE A 115 16.43 -9.10 7.26
N GLY A 116 17.42 -9.20 8.15
CA GLY A 116 17.47 -8.47 9.42
C GLY A 116 17.51 -6.96 9.21
N LYS A 117 18.37 -6.48 8.30
CA LYS A 117 18.45 -5.07 7.88
C LYS A 117 17.08 -4.59 7.40
N TYR A 118 16.44 -5.32 6.48
CA TYR A 118 15.12 -4.94 5.95
C TYR A 118 14.05 -4.88 7.02
N LYS A 119 14.06 -5.85 7.94
CA LYS A 119 13.11 -5.90 9.05
C LYS A 119 13.23 -4.66 9.94
N VAL A 120 14.45 -4.28 10.33
CA VAL A 120 14.68 -3.10 11.18
C VAL A 120 14.22 -1.81 10.51
N ILE A 121 14.56 -1.60 9.23
CA ILE A 121 14.15 -0.40 8.47
C ILE A 121 12.63 -0.36 8.33
N THR A 122 12.00 -1.49 8.04
CA THR A 122 10.53 -1.60 7.92
C THR A 122 9.84 -1.33 9.26
N GLU A 123 10.33 -1.91 10.36
CA GLU A 123 9.77 -1.66 11.70
C GLU A 123 9.85 -0.18 12.10
N GLN A 124 10.91 0.53 11.69
CA GLN A 124 11.03 1.98 11.90
C GLN A 124 9.99 2.76 11.08
N LYS A 125 9.81 2.43 9.80
CA LYS A 125 8.79 3.08 8.94
C LYS A 125 7.38 2.87 9.48
N PHE A 126 7.07 1.66 9.94
CA PHE A 126 5.73 1.26 10.39
C PHE A 126 5.53 1.42 11.91
N LYS A 127 6.44 2.10 12.63
CA LYS A 127 6.47 2.20 14.10
C LYS A 127 5.15 2.64 14.73
N TYR A 128 4.44 3.57 14.07
CA TYR A 128 3.20 4.17 14.58
C TYR A 128 1.94 3.60 13.91
N GLU A 129 2.09 2.61 13.04
CA GLU A 129 0.95 2.00 12.35
C GLU A 129 0.26 0.95 13.21
N LYS A 130 -1.06 0.85 13.08
CA LYS A 130 -1.86 -0.15 13.79
C LYS A 130 -1.62 -1.53 13.16
N LYS A 131 -0.90 -2.40 13.86
CA LYS A 131 -0.64 -3.79 13.44
C LYS A 131 -1.91 -4.63 13.22
N THR A 132 -3.03 -4.19 13.77
CA THR A 132 -4.35 -4.81 13.60
C THR A 132 -5.05 -4.39 12.30
N HIS A 133 -4.52 -3.41 11.55
CA HIS A 133 -5.10 -3.01 10.28
C HIS A 133 -5.08 -4.19 9.28
N PRO A 134 -6.16 -4.47 8.55
CA PRO A 134 -6.26 -5.64 7.66
C PRO A 134 -5.14 -5.71 6.62
N TYR A 135 -4.64 -4.54 6.18
CA TYR A 135 -3.59 -4.45 5.17
C TYR A 135 -2.16 -4.34 5.72
N TYR A 136 -1.97 -4.25 7.04
CA TYR A 136 -0.66 -4.00 7.64
C TYR A 136 0.40 -5.00 7.17
N GLN A 137 0.10 -6.29 7.19
CA GLN A 137 1.07 -7.33 6.83
C GLN A 137 1.46 -7.30 5.34
N PHE A 138 0.54 -6.90 4.45
CA PHE A 138 0.82 -6.80 3.02
C PHE A 138 1.73 -5.61 2.73
N ARG A 139 1.40 -4.44 3.30
CA ARG A 139 2.21 -3.21 3.19
C ARG A 139 3.60 -3.37 3.78
N TYR A 140 3.68 -4.03 4.94
CA TYR A 140 4.94 -4.37 5.59
C TYR A 140 5.85 -5.19 4.67
N LYS A 141 5.30 -6.24 4.02
CA LYS A 141 6.07 -7.08 3.09
C LYS A 141 6.37 -6.38 1.77
N HIS A 142 5.45 -5.56 1.25
CA HIS A 142 5.68 -4.72 0.07
C HIS A 142 6.92 -3.84 0.27
N PHE A 143 7.00 -3.16 1.42
CA PHE A 143 8.15 -2.32 1.71
C PHE A 143 9.45 -3.11 1.89
N MET A 144 9.40 -4.31 2.46
CA MET A 144 10.57 -5.19 2.51
C MET A 144 11.05 -5.61 1.12
N LEU A 145 10.13 -5.90 0.18
CA LEU A 145 10.49 -6.20 -1.21
C LEU A 145 11.13 -4.98 -1.89
N PHE A 146 10.59 -3.78 -1.67
CA PHE A 146 11.19 -2.54 -2.16
C PHE A 146 12.65 -2.37 -1.68
N LEU A 147 12.94 -2.65 -0.40
CA LEU A 147 14.31 -2.58 0.13
C LEU A 147 15.23 -3.62 -0.52
N LEU A 148 14.73 -4.84 -0.74
CA LEU A 148 15.46 -5.88 -1.47
C LEU A 148 15.82 -5.41 -2.89
N TYR A 149 14.86 -4.83 -3.61
CA TYR A 149 15.06 -4.39 -4.99
C TYR A 149 16.02 -3.23 -5.11
N ASN A 150 15.98 -2.33 -4.15
CA ASN A 150 16.95 -1.25 -4.09
C ASN A 150 18.38 -1.79 -3.88
N ASP A 151 18.56 -2.74 -2.96
CA ASP A 151 19.89 -3.32 -2.68
C ASP A 151 20.44 -4.17 -3.84
N PHE A 152 19.56 -4.81 -4.62
CA PHE A 152 19.93 -5.65 -5.75
C PHE A 152 19.71 -4.96 -7.11
N GLU A 153 19.42 -3.66 -7.15
CA GLU A 153 19.20 -2.90 -8.39
C GLU A 153 18.20 -3.58 -9.35
N ILE A 154 17.03 -3.96 -8.82
CA ILE A 154 15.92 -4.54 -9.59
C ILE A 154 14.91 -3.44 -9.88
N MET A 155 14.83 -3.01 -11.13
CA MET A 155 13.89 -1.95 -11.55
C MET A 155 12.44 -2.41 -11.54
N ALA A 156 12.21 -3.65 -11.97
CA ALA A 156 10.91 -4.30 -11.98
C ALA A 156 11.11 -5.82 -12.01
N VAL A 157 10.19 -6.55 -11.40
CA VAL A 157 10.10 -8.01 -11.50
C VAL A 157 9.19 -8.35 -12.68
N ASN A 158 9.64 -9.26 -13.53
CA ASN A 158 8.83 -9.75 -14.64
C ASN A 158 7.82 -10.79 -14.14
N SER A 159 6.63 -10.84 -14.73
CA SER A 159 5.69 -11.94 -14.48
C SER A 159 6.33 -13.28 -14.88
N PRO A 160 6.14 -14.37 -14.11
CA PRO A 160 6.72 -15.67 -14.44
C PRO A 160 6.17 -16.16 -15.78
N ARG A 161 7.04 -16.81 -16.58
CA ARG A 161 6.62 -17.48 -17.81
C ARG A 161 6.36 -18.96 -17.52
N MET A 162 5.56 -19.58 -18.39
CA MET A 162 5.43 -21.03 -18.37
C MET A 162 6.79 -21.66 -18.64
N ILE A 163 7.20 -22.61 -17.79
CA ILE A 163 8.47 -23.31 -17.95
C ILE A 163 8.33 -24.27 -19.14
N GLU A 164 9.16 -24.08 -20.16
CA GLU A 164 9.21 -24.95 -21.33
C GLU A 164 9.36 -26.42 -20.92
N GLY A 165 8.47 -27.28 -21.43
CA GLY A 165 8.44 -28.71 -21.12
C GLY A 165 7.57 -29.07 -19.91
N VAL A 166 7.16 -28.13 -19.07
CA VAL A 166 6.18 -28.41 -18.00
C VAL A 166 4.77 -28.49 -18.58
N THR A 167 4.03 -29.54 -18.23
CA THR A 167 2.62 -29.69 -18.58
C THR A 167 1.75 -28.97 -17.55
N TYR A 168 0.97 -28.00 -18.01
CA TYR A 168 0.03 -27.23 -17.18
C TYR A 168 -1.41 -27.74 -17.37
N PRO A 169 -2.19 -27.85 -16.28
CA PRO A 169 -3.58 -28.31 -16.38
C PRO A 169 -4.48 -27.25 -17.04
N LEU A 170 -5.62 -27.67 -17.61
CA LEU A 170 -6.54 -26.79 -18.33
C LEU A 170 -7.14 -25.68 -17.46
N ASP A 171 -7.21 -25.89 -16.14
CA ASP A 171 -7.70 -24.93 -15.15
C ASP A 171 -6.56 -24.12 -14.50
N HIS A 172 -5.34 -24.18 -15.05
CA HIS A 172 -4.23 -23.36 -14.58
C HIS A 172 -4.52 -21.88 -14.77
N ASN A 173 -4.25 -21.08 -13.74
CA ASN A 173 -4.42 -19.63 -13.81
C ASN A 173 -3.11 -18.97 -14.31
N ASP A 174 -3.01 -18.78 -15.63
CA ASP A 174 -1.89 -18.09 -16.27
C ASP A 174 -1.73 -16.63 -15.81
N PHE A 175 -2.81 -16.03 -15.28
CA PHE A 175 -2.87 -14.65 -14.81
C PHE A 175 -2.79 -14.54 -13.29
N ALA A 176 -2.21 -15.54 -12.62
CA ALA A 176 -1.95 -15.47 -11.20
C ALA A 176 -1.03 -14.28 -10.89
N LEU A 177 -1.44 -13.44 -9.94
CA LEU A 177 -0.65 -12.30 -9.52
C LEU A 177 0.66 -12.76 -8.89
N THR A 178 1.74 -12.09 -9.27
CA THR A 178 3.00 -12.14 -8.54
C THR A 178 2.79 -11.67 -7.10
N ILE A 179 3.72 -12.05 -6.22
CA ILE A 179 3.71 -11.59 -4.82
C ILE A 179 3.78 -10.06 -4.76
N ASP A 180 4.52 -9.46 -5.69
CA ASP A 180 4.69 -8.03 -5.89
C ASP A 180 3.36 -7.33 -6.20
N GLU A 181 2.68 -7.75 -7.26
CA GLU A 181 1.37 -7.21 -7.64
C GLU A 181 0.35 -7.41 -6.54
N TYR A 182 0.38 -8.58 -5.87
CA TYR A 182 -0.52 -8.88 -4.77
C TYR A 182 -0.32 -7.94 -3.58
N TYR A 183 0.93 -7.67 -3.16
CA TYR A 183 1.19 -6.75 -2.05
C TYR A 183 1.03 -5.28 -2.43
N CYS A 184 1.45 -4.88 -3.64
CA CYS A 184 1.27 -3.51 -4.15
C CYS A 184 -0.22 -3.14 -4.15
N ARG A 185 -1.10 -4.05 -4.58
CA ARG A 185 -2.55 -3.81 -4.57
C ARG A 185 -3.08 -3.41 -3.19
N TYR A 186 -2.60 -4.01 -2.11
CA TYR A 186 -3.05 -3.65 -0.76
C TYR A 186 -2.41 -2.37 -0.23
N GLU A 187 -1.22 -2.00 -0.70
CA GLU A 187 -0.65 -0.66 -0.49
C GLU A 187 -1.53 0.39 -1.19
N ASP A 188 -1.93 0.15 -2.44
CA ASP A 188 -2.76 1.07 -3.22
C ASP A 188 -4.14 1.23 -2.60
N ILE A 189 -4.79 0.14 -2.18
CA ILE A 189 -6.08 0.20 -1.47
C ILE A 189 -5.93 1.00 -0.17
N TYR A 190 -4.89 0.74 0.62
CA TYR A 190 -4.66 1.51 1.85
C TYR A 190 -4.45 2.98 1.56
N ASN A 191 -3.63 3.31 0.56
CA ASN A 191 -3.37 4.68 0.17
C ASN A 191 -4.64 5.38 -0.30
N ALA A 192 -5.49 4.70 -1.09
CA ALA A 192 -6.78 5.23 -1.51
C ALA A 192 -7.74 5.46 -0.32
N GLU A 193 -7.78 4.53 0.64
CA GLU A 193 -8.60 4.66 1.86
C GLU A 193 -8.08 5.74 2.82
N ASN A 194 -6.77 6.03 2.79
CA ASN A 194 -6.11 6.98 3.68
C ASN A 194 -5.64 8.25 2.95
N GLU A 195 -6.06 8.44 1.70
CA GLU A 195 -5.74 9.61 0.90
C GLU A 195 -6.35 10.83 1.57
N LYS A 196 -5.49 11.70 2.10
CA LYS A 196 -5.96 12.95 2.71
C LYS A 196 -6.45 13.85 1.61
N SER A 197 -7.74 14.19 1.66
CA SER A 197 -8.30 15.24 0.82
C SER A 197 -7.69 16.59 1.21
N THR A 198 -7.38 17.40 0.22
CA THR A 198 -6.99 18.80 0.40
C THR A 198 -8.24 19.69 0.51
N GLU A 199 -8.13 20.86 1.15
CA GLU A 199 -9.23 21.84 1.23
C GLU A 199 -9.72 22.24 -0.17
N LYS A 200 -8.78 22.40 -1.11
CA LYS A 200 -9.07 22.71 -2.51
C LYS A 200 -9.92 21.64 -3.20
N GLU A 201 -9.62 20.36 -2.99
CA GLU A 201 -10.43 19.27 -3.58
C GLU A 201 -11.87 19.26 -3.04
N VAL A 202 -12.04 19.51 -1.75
CA VAL A 202 -13.36 19.62 -1.11
C VAL A 202 -14.11 20.83 -1.68
N GLU A 203 -13.43 21.98 -1.78
CA GLU A 203 -13.98 23.22 -2.35
C GLU A 203 -14.44 23.02 -3.80
N ASP A 204 -13.57 22.47 -4.65
CA ASP A 204 -13.85 22.20 -6.06
C ASP A 204 -15.05 21.26 -6.19
N TYR A 205 -15.17 20.26 -5.34
CA TYR A 205 -16.31 19.35 -5.35
C TYR A 205 -17.62 20.06 -4.98
N ILE A 206 -17.64 20.88 -3.92
CA ILE A 206 -18.83 21.62 -3.50
C ILE A 206 -19.32 22.56 -4.61
N VAL A 207 -18.39 23.26 -5.26
CA VAL A 207 -18.72 24.21 -6.33
C VAL A 207 -19.29 23.50 -7.56
N ASN A 208 -18.68 22.37 -7.94
CA ASN A 208 -19.06 21.64 -9.15
C ASN A 208 -20.33 20.80 -8.98
N ASN A 209 -20.74 20.49 -7.75
CA ASN A 209 -21.92 19.66 -7.45
C ASN A 209 -22.96 20.48 -6.69
N ARG A 210 -23.90 21.09 -7.42
CA ARG A 210 -24.97 21.90 -6.79
C ARG A 210 -25.81 21.06 -5.83
N GLY A 211 -26.08 21.60 -4.66
CA GLY A 211 -26.96 20.99 -3.65
C GLY A 211 -26.30 19.93 -2.76
N VAL A 212 -24.98 19.73 -2.84
CA VAL A 212 -24.28 18.80 -1.92
C VAL A 212 -24.20 19.31 -0.49
N LEU A 213 -24.25 20.63 -0.29
CA LEU A 213 -24.57 21.25 0.97
C LEU A 213 -26.00 21.78 0.87
N GLU A 214 -26.91 21.24 1.66
CA GLU A 214 -28.34 21.53 1.57
C GLU A 214 -28.64 22.99 1.91
N GLY A 215 -29.50 23.63 1.12
CA GLY A 215 -30.03 24.97 1.40
C GLY A 215 -29.08 26.14 1.12
N PHE A 216 -27.96 25.92 0.39
CA PHE A 216 -27.02 26.99 0.04
C PHE A 216 -26.75 27.10 -1.45
N LYS A 217 -26.58 28.34 -1.90
CA LYS A 217 -26.05 28.68 -3.22
C LYS A 217 -24.69 29.36 -3.07
N VAL A 218 -23.65 28.77 -3.68
CA VAL A 218 -22.32 29.40 -3.74
C VAL A 218 -22.38 30.68 -4.57
N LEU A 219 -21.95 31.79 -3.99
CA LEU A 219 -21.85 33.09 -4.66
C LEU A 219 -20.43 33.35 -5.16
N LYS A 220 -19.43 33.12 -4.30
CA LYS A 220 -18.02 33.35 -4.58
C LYS A 220 -17.16 32.28 -3.90
N ARG A 221 -16.04 31.99 -4.54
CA ARG A 221 -14.94 31.19 -4.01
C ARG A 221 -13.82 32.13 -3.57
N GLN A 222 -13.08 31.74 -2.54
CA GLN A 222 -11.85 32.41 -2.12
C GLN A 222 -12.06 33.94 -2.03
N TYR A 223 -13.08 34.35 -1.28
CA TYR A 223 -13.52 35.74 -1.20
C TYR A 223 -12.66 36.52 -0.22
N GLU A 224 -11.88 37.47 -0.74
CA GLU A 224 -11.00 38.34 0.04
C GLU A 224 -11.80 39.33 0.90
N ILE A 225 -11.40 39.44 2.16
CA ILE A 225 -11.91 40.36 3.18
C ILE A 225 -10.77 40.85 4.08
N ASP A 226 -11.04 41.82 4.96
CA ASP A 226 -10.01 42.43 5.81
C ASP A 226 -9.27 41.41 6.70
N SER A 227 -9.98 40.44 7.26
CA SER A 227 -9.41 39.42 8.15
C SER A 227 -8.83 38.19 7.43
N GLY A 228 -8.95 38.08 6.11
CA GLY A 228 -8.40 36.95 5.36
C GLY A 228 -9.18 36.60 4.08
N ILE A 229 -9.23 35.31 3.77
CA ILE A 229 -9.90 34.78 2.58
C ILE A 229 -10.93 33.75 3.05
N ILE A 230 -12.19 33.95 2.67
CA ILE A 230 -13.28 33.00 2.92
C ILE A 230 -13.27 31.93 1.82
N ASP A 231 -13.23 30.66 2.19
CA ASP A 231 -13.24 29.56 1.21
C ASP A 231 -14.46 29.63 0.28
N LEU A 232 -15.67 29.65 0.85
CA LEU A 232 -16.89 29.86 0.09
C LEU A 232 -17.80 30.88 0.77
N LEU A 233 -18.16 31.92 0.02
CA LEU A 233 -19.24 32.83 0.37
C LEU A 233 -20.51 32.37 -0.34
N CYS A 234 -21.53 32.05 0.45
CA CYS A 234 -22.79 31.47 -0.01
C CYS A 234 -23.99 32.35 0.37
N GLU A 235 -25.14 31.99 -0.16
CA GLU A 235 -26.45 32.56 0.17
C GLU A 235 -27.44 31.43 0.42
N ASP A 236 -28.25 31.54 1.49
CA ASP A 236 -29.30 30.56 1.77
C ASP A 236 -30.63 30.89 1.07
N GLU A 237 -31.64 30.04 1.27
CA GLU A 237 -32.97 30.22 0.67
C GLU A 237 -33.66 31.51 1.14
N GLN A 238 -33.37 31.99 2.34
CA GLN A 238 -33.89 33.23 2.92
C GLN A 238 -33.05 34.46 2.56
N LYS A 239 -32.07 34.32 1.67
CA LYS A 239 -31.15 35.38 1.21
C LYS A 239 -30.10 35.84 2.23
N ASN A 240 -29.99 35.16 3.36
CA ASN A 240 -28.93 35.42 4.33
C ASN A 240 -27.58 34.99 3.74
N LYS A 241 -26.52 35.71 4.09
CA LYS A 241 -25.16 35.32 3.68
C LYS A 241 -24.63 34.23 4.61
N VAL A 242 -23.89 33.31 4.00
CA VAL A 242 -23.35 32.14 4.68
C VAL A 242 -21.85 32.08 4.44
N VAL A 243 -21.08 32.11 5.53
CA VAL A 243 -19.62 31.94 5.51
C VAL A 243 -19.33 30.47 5.73
N VAL A 244 -18.70 29.84 4.74
CA VAL A 244 -18.28 28.45 4.82
C VAL A 244 -16.76 28.39 4.91
N GLU A 245 -16.25 27.77 5.98
CA GLU A 245 -14.83 27.46 6.17
C GLU A 245 -14.61 25.95 6.03
N LEU A 246 -13.62 25.58 5.20
CA LEU A 246 -13.25 24.20 4.95
C LEU A 246 -11.99 23.84 5.74
N LYS A 247 -11.93 22.66 6.33
CA LYS A 247 -10.68 22.12 6.90
C LYS A 247 -10.44 20.69 6.47
N ALA A 248 -9.23 20.38 6.01
CA ALA A 248 -8.85 19.03 5.60
C ALA A 248 -8.36 18.14 6.77
N ASN A 249 -8.23 18.71 7.97
CA ASN A 249 -7.69 18.02 9.13
C ASN A 249 -8.69 18.00 10.30
N SER A 250 -8.53 17.03 11.21
CA SER A 250 -9.44 16.83 12.36
C SER A 250 -9.15 17.71 13.58
N ARG A 251 -8.06 18.50 13.53
CA ARG A 251 -7.61 19.37 14.63
C ARG A 251 -7.22 20.77 14.15
N PRO A 252 -8.12 21.50 13.46
CA PRO A 252 -7.83 22.84 13.01
C PRO A 252 -7.78 23.77 14.23
N LYS A 253 -6.69 24.54 14.35
CA LYS A 253 -6.48 25.44 15.50
C LYS A 253 -7.15 26.81 15.32
N ASP A 254 -7.51 27.14 14.08
CA ASP A 254 -7.91 28.46 13.61
C ASP A 254 -9.38 28.53 13.18
N LEU A 255 -10.04 27.38 13.00
CA LEU A 255 -11.42 27.28 12.48
C LEU A 255 -12.41 28.22 13.18
N THR A 256 -12.52 28.13 14.51
CA THR A 256 -13.45 28.95 15.31
C THR A 256 -13.14 30.44 15.19
N TRP A 257 -11.85 30.79 15.17
CA TRP A 257 -11.39 32.18 15.06
C TRP A 257 -11.71 32.76 13.67
N GLN A 258 -11.41 32.01 12.60
CA GLN A 258 -11.68 32.42 11.22
C GLN A 258 -13.18 32.63 10.99
N LEU A 259 -14.03 31.68 11.39
CA LEU A 259 -15.49 31.82 11.23
C LEU A 259 -16.03 33.09 11.89
N ASN A 260 -15.54 33.43 13.08
CA ASN A 260 -15.94 34.65 13.78
C ASN A 260 -15.40 35.92 13.10
N ALA A 261 -14.12 35.94 12.74
CA ALA A 261 -13.49 37.10 12.09
C ALA A 261 -14.15 37.39 10.73
N TYR A 262 -14.34 36.35 9.93
CA TYR A 262 -14.92 36.42 8.60
C TYR A 262 -16.38 36.87 8.64
N THR A 263 -17.16 36.29 9.55
CA THR A 263 -18.54 36.72 9.77
C THR A 263 -18.62 38.19 10.15
N LYS A 264 -17.74 38.67 11.03
CA LYS A 264 -17.72 40.08 11.44
C LYS A 264 -17.45 41.02 10.26
N ASP A 265 -16.58 40.65 9.35
CA ASP A 265 -16.28 41.48 8.18
C ASP A 265 -17.40 41.42 7.13
N VAL A 266 -17.98 40.24 6.89
CA VAL A 266 -19.14 40.08 6.02
C VAL A 266 -20.34 40.91 6.54
N LYS A 267 -20.60 40.92 7.85
CA LYS A 267 -21.62 41.79 8.47
C LYS A 267 -21.42 43.25 8.10
N LYS A 268 -20.18 43.76 8.18
CA LYS A 268 -19.87 45.16 7.82
C LYS A 268 -20.05 45.42 6.33
N ILE A 269 -19.58 44.52 5.47
CA ILE A 269 -19.61 44.68 4.01
C ILE A 269 -21.04 44.69 3.49
N PHE A 270 -21.86 43.73 3.94
CA PHE A 270 -23.23 43.54 3.43
C PHE A 270 -24.30 44.24 4.26
N LYS A 271 -23.94 44.80 5.42
CA LYS A 271 -24.88 45.43 6.38
C LYS A 271 -26.04 44.50 6.74
N ASP A 272 -25.70 43.23 6.92
CA ASP A 272 -26.63 42.16 7.25
C ASP A 272 -26.21 41.56 8.59
N ASP A 273 -27.14 41.53 9.55
CA ASP A 273 -26.88 40.99 10.89
C ASP A 273 -27.06 39.47 10.94
N ASN A 274 -27.75 38.88 9.95
CA ASN A 274 -28.10 37.48 9.88
C ASN A 274 -27.09 36.72 9.00
N ILE A 275 -25.88 36.55 9.52
CA ILE A 275 -24.83 35.79 8.82
C ILE A 275 -24.70 34.42 9.48
N ARG A 276 -24.84 33.36 8.69
CA ARG A 276 -24.65 31.97 9.14
C ARG A 276 -23.19 31.57 9.01
N LYS A 277 -22.73 30.77 9.96
CA LYS A 277 -21.38 30.19 10.00
C LYS A 277 -21.50 28.71 9.72
N VAL A 278 -20.72 28.20 8.77
CA VAL A 278 -20.72 26.77 8.43
C VAL A 278 -19.28 26.27 8.41
N ALA A 279 -19.00 25.25 9.20
CA ALA A 279 -17.76 24.48 9.14
C ALA A 279 -17.98 23.22 8.31
N VAL A 280 -17.09 22.93 7.36
CA VAL A 280 -17.09 21.67 6.60
C VAL A 280 -15.74 20.99 6.80
N THR A 281 -15.74 19.86 7.50
CA THR A 281 -14.51 19.24 8.01
C THR A 281 -14.58 17.71 7.98
N PRO A 282 -13.46 16.97 8.12
CA PRO A 282 -13.55 15.59 8.59
C PRO A 282 -13.99 15.57 10.06
N MET A 283 -14.25 14.38 10.61
CA MET A 283 -14.63 14.24 12.02
C MET A 283 -13.66 14.97 12.96
N LEU A 284 -14.19 15.88 13.79
CA LEU A 284 -13.43 16.74 14.69
C LEU A 284 -13.32 16.14 16.10
N ASP A 285 -12.29 16.57 16.84
CA ASP A 285 -12.20 16.29 18.28
C ASP A 285 -13.25 17.09 19.07
N LYS A 286 -13.77 16.49 20.15
CA LYS A 286 -14.85 17.05 20.97
C LYS A 286 -14.66 18.52 21.40
N PRO A 287 -13.48 18.97 21.86
CA PRO A 287 -13.30 20.36 22.27
C PRO A 287 -13.62 21.38 21.15
N ILE A 288 -13.25 21.08 19.90
CA ILE A 288 -13.51 21.97 18.76
C ILE A 288 -15.01 21.97 18.43
N ILE A 289 -15.68 20.83 18.55
CA ILE A 289 -17.14 20.74 18.38
C ILE A 289 -17.85 21.63 19.40
N ASP A 290 -17.39 21.62 20.66
CA ASP A 290 -17.96 22.42 21.73
C ASP A 290 -17.76 23.93 21.43
N GLU A 291 -16.58 24.35 20.96
CA GLU A 291 -16.31 25.72 20.50
C GLU A 291 -17.22 26.17 19.33
N LEU A 292 -17.45 25.29 18.34
CA LEU A 292 -18.32 25.60 17.20
C LEU A 292 -19.78 25.85 17.64
N LYS A 293 -20.26 25.09 18.62
CA LYS A 293 -21.60 25.29 19.20
C LYS A 293 -21.71 26.59 19.96
N GLU A 294 -20.67 26.99 20.70
CA GLU A 294 -20.66 28.27 21.44
C GLU A 294 -20.79 29.48 20.51
N ILE A 295 -20.28 29.38 19.29
CA ILE A 295 -20.33 30.47 18.30
C ILE A 295 -21.53 30.39 17.35
N ASP A 296 -22.48 29.47 17.60
CA ASP A 296 -23.66 29.20 16.77
C ASP A 296 -23.28 28.90 15.30
N ALA A 297 -22.28 28.04 15.11
CA ALA A 297 -21.90 27.54 13.79
C ALA A 297 -22.58 26.21 13.49
N GLU A 298 -22.95 26.02 12.23
CA GLU A 298 -23.36 24.72 11.69
C GLU A 298 -22.14 23.89 11.34
N LEU A 299 -22.28 22.56 11.43
CA LEU A 299 -21.19 21.62 11.14
C LEU A 299 -21.63 20.57 10.14
N TYR A 300 -20.84 20.41 9.08
CA TYR A 300 -20.93 19.31 8.13
C TYR A 300 -19.67 18.48 8.19
N TYR A 301 -19.82 17.16 8.30
CA TYR A 301 -18.73 16.24 8.06
C TYR A 301 -18.66 15.85 6.59
N PHE A 302 -17.45 15.74 6.05
CA PHE A 302 -17.23 15.12 4.75
C PHE A 302 -16.46 13.80 4.86
N GLU A 303 -16.82 12.86 4.00
CA GLU A 303 -16.04 11.65 3.72
C GLU A 303 -15.74 11.61 2.21
N LYS A 304 -14.49 11.29 1.85
CA LYS A 304 -14.11 10.97 0.47
C LYS A 304 -14.19 9.46 0.29
N ARG A 305 -14.98 9.02 -0.70
CA ARG A 305 -14.98 7.62 -1.17
C ARG A 305 -14.72 7.65 -2.67
N TYR A 306 -13.53 7.18 -3.07
CA TYR A 306 -13.02 7.36 -4.44
C TYR A 306 -13.04 8.86 -4.81
N ASP A 307 -13.53 9.24 -5.99
CA ASP A 307 -13.60 10.64 -6.44
C ASP A 307 -14.89 11.37 -6.01
N LYS A 308 -15.63 10.83 -5.03
CA LYS A 308 -16.88 11.43 -4.55
C LYS A 308 -16.80 11.80 -3.08
N PHE A 309 -17.25 13.01 -2.77
CA PHE A 309 -17.48 13.47 -1.40
C PHE A 309 -18.95 13.31 -1.03
N THR A 310 -19.18 12.84 0.19
CA THR A 310 -20.47 12.86 0.86
C THR A 310 -20.41 13.81 2.05
N PHE A 311 -21.43 14.64 2.22
CA PHE A 311 -21.51 15.63 3.30
C PHE A 311 -22.69 15.29 4.22
N ILE A 312 -22.47 15.31 5.54
CA ILE A 312 -23.48 14.97 6.54
C ILE A 312 -23.56 16.10 7.56
N LYS A 313 -24.69 16.80 7.61
CA LYS A 313 -24.97 17.82 8.62
C LYS A 313 -25.02 17.20 10.01
N GLN A 314 -24.38 17.83 10.98
CA GLN A 314 -24.34 17.40 12.39
C GLN A 314 -25.25 18.26 13.26
N PHE A 315 -25.18 19.58 13.11
CA PHE A 315 -26.06 20.56 13.74
C PHE A 315 -26.13 21.83 12.89
#